data_AF-A0A2V6M520-F1
#
_entry.id   AF-A0A2V6M520-F1
#
_cell.length_a   1.000
_cell.length_b   1.000
_cell.length_c   1.000
_cell.angle_alpha   90.00
_cell.angle_beta   90.00
_cell.angle_gamma   90.00
#
_symmetry.space_group_name_H-M   'P 1'
#
loop_
_entity.id
_entity.type
_entity.pdbx_description
1 polymer ?
#
loop_
_entity_poly.entity_id
_entity_poly.type
_entity_poly.pdbx_seq_one_letter_code
_entity_poly.pdbx_strand_id
1 'polypeptide(L)'
;MKRRLPFVIFLLVLLINALAVYIHWNWKRKLSPRGGRYFIHRVELAVPSFCQSDEKWRDDPLGGIAVNGTLGDEGCAVAAVAMVLKFYGVKTDPQ
;
A
#
# COMPACT_ATOMS: atom_id res chain seq x y z
N MET A 1 47.16 -5.26 20.62
CA MET A 1 45.70 -5.51 20.73
C MET A 1 44.84 -4.24 20.89
N LYS A 2 45.26 -3.19 21.62
CA LYS A 2 44.44 -1.98 21.87
C LYS A 2 44.05 -1.11 20.63
N ARG A 3 44.86 -1.06 19.55
CA ARG A 3 44.55 -0.25 18.34
C ARG A 3 43.46 -0.84 17.43
N ARG A 4 43.18 -2.15 17.50
CA ARG A 4 42.15 -2.79 16.65
C ARG A 4 40.77 -2.83 17.31
N LEU A 5 40.71 -2.73 18.63
CA LEU A 5 39.46 -2.68 19.39
C LEU A 5 38.48 -1.59 18.92
N PRO A 6 38.89 -0.31 18.70
CA PRO A 6 37.96 0.71 18.24
C PRO A 6 37.42 0.42 16.83
N PHE A 7 38.24 -0.18 15.96
CA PHE A 7 37.83 -0.55 14.60
C PHE A 7 36.82 -1.71 14.62
N VAL A 8 37.03 -2.70 15.48
CA VAL A 8 36.09 -3.82 15.67
C VAL A 8 34.75 -3.32 16.24
N ILE A 9 34.80 -2.41 17.23
CA ILE A 9 33.60 -1.77 17.79
C ILE A 9 32.83 -1.02 16.69
N PHE A 10 33.53 -0.24 15.86
CA PHE A 10 32.91 0.51 14.78
C PHE A 10 32.19 -0.40 13.76
N LEU A 11 32.84 -1.49 13.34
CA LEU A 11 32.22 -2.47 12.44
C LEU A 11 31.01 -3.17 13.06
N LEU A 12 31.07 -3.51 14.34
CA LEU A 12 29.94 -4.09 15.07
C LEU A 12 28.75 -3.12 15.11
N VAL A 13 28.99 -1.85 15.42
CA VAL A 13 27.94 -0.82 15.43
C VAL A 13 27.32 -0.67 14.05
N LEU A 14 28.12 -0.65 12.98
CA LEU A 14 27.61 -0.60 11.61
C LEU A 14 26.73 -1.82 11.27
N LEU A 15 27.19 -3.02 11.60
CA LEU A 15 26.43 -4.26 11.36
C LEU A 15 25.09 -4.26 12.11
N ILE A 16 25.08 -3.84 13.37
CA ILE A 16 23.85 -3.76 14.18
C ILE A 16 22.87 -2.76 13.57
N ASN A 17 23.35 -1.59 13.15
CA ASN A 17 22.49 -0.58 12.52
C ASN A 17 21.93 -1.05 11.18
N ALA A 18 22.76 -1.68 10.34
CA ALA A 18 22.31 -2.23 9.06
C ALA A 18 21.24 -3.31 9.26
N LEU A 19 21.43 -4.20 10.23
CA LEU A 19 20.46 -5.23 10.58
C LEU A 19 19.16 -4.62 11.13
N ALA A 20 19.25 -3.61 11.99
CA ALA A 20 18.09 -2.91 12.54
C ALA A 20 17.27 -2.23 11.44
N VAL A 21 17.92 -1.57 10.48
CA VAL A 21 17.26 -0.96 9.32
C VAL A 21 16.60 -2.03 8.44
N TYR A 22 17.31 -3.12 8.15
CA TYR A 22 16.76 -4.23 7.37
C TYR A 22 15.51 -4.83 8.01
N ILE A 23 15.56 -5.10 9.31
CA ILE A 23 14.40 -5.62 10.07
C ILE A 23 13.28 -4.58 10.05
N HIS A 24 13.57 -3.32 10.36
CA HIS A 24 12.56 -2.25 10.42
C HIS A 24 11.83 -2.05 9.09
N TRP A 25 12.56 -2.16 7.97
CA TRP A 25 12.02 -2.03 6.62
C TRP A 25 11.11 -3.20 6.24
N ASN A 26 11.52 -4.43 6.57
CA ASN A 26 10.76 -5.64 6.23
C ASN A 26 9.60 -5.92 7.21
N TRP A 27 9.61 -5.30 8.39
CA TRP A 27 8.55 -5.50 9.38
C TRP A 27 7.28 -4.73 9.00
N LYS A 28 6.30 -5.44 8.46
CA LYS A 28 4.95 -4.91 8.21
C LYS A 28 4.28 -4.56 9.55
N ARG A 29 4.15 -3.26 9.84
CA ARG A 29 3.39 -2.73 10.99
C ARG A 29 2.03 -2.25 10.53
N LYS A 30 1.06 -2.25 11.44
CA LYS A 30 -0.23 -1.60 11.19
C LYS A 30 0.01 -0.11 10.94
N LEU A 31 -0.46 0.39 9.80
CA LEU A 31 -0.45 1.82 9.51
C LEU A 31 -1.33 2.54 10.53
N SER A 32 -0.90 3.72 10.98
CA SER A 32 -1.74 4.59 11.79
C SER A 32 -3.01 4.92 10.98
N PRO A 33 -4.22 4.74 11.56
CA PRO A 33 -5.46 5.19 10.92
C PRO A 33 -5.55 6.72 10.89
N ARG A 34 -4.68 7.42 11.63
CA ARG A 34 -4.56 8.87 11.63
C ARG A 34 -3.54 9.28 10.56
N GLY A 35 -4.02 9.98 9.53
CA GLY A 35 -3.24 10.54 8.43
C GLY A 35 -4.10 11.52 7.62
N GLY A 36 -3.47 12.35 6.77
CA GLY A 36 -4.14 13.38 5.97
C GLY A 36 -4.23 14.74 6.68
N ARG A 37 -4.22 15.83 5.90
CA ARG A 37 -4.48 17.17 6.43
C ARG A 37 -5.97 17.33 6.70
N TYR A 38 -6.31 18.09 7.73
CA TYR A 38 -7.69 18.49 7.97
C TYR A 38 -8.23 19.30 6.79
N PHE A 39 -9.42 18.95 6.32
CA PHE A 39 -10.15 19.75 5.33
C PHE A 39 -10.92 20.85 6.07
N ILE A 40 -10.55 22.11 5.86
CA ILE A 40 -11.19 23.27 6.53
C ILE A 40 -12.67 23.42 6.11
N HIS A 41 -13.05 22.83 4.98
CA HIS A 41 -14.42 22.81 4.45
C HIS A 41 -14.73 21.41 3.87
N ARG A 42 -16.01 21.08 3.70
CA ARG A 42 -16.44 19.83 3.07
C ARG A 42 -16.02 19.83 1.59
N VAL A 43 -15.21 18.86 1.19
CA VAL A 43 -14.86 18.60 -0.21
C VAL A 43 -15.56 17.31 -0.62
N GLU A 44 -16.53 17.44 -1.52
CA GLU A 44 -17.22 16.30 -2.13
C GLU A 44 -17.02 16.40 -3.65
N LEU A 45 -16.33 15.41 -4.21
CA LEU A 45 -16.16 15.29 -5.65
C LEU A 45 -17.24 14.34 -6.17
N ALA A 46 -17.86 14.67 -7.30
CA ALA A 46 -18.86 13.82 -7.97
C ALA A 46 -18.18 12.64 -8.69
N VAL A 47 -17.41 11.85 -7.94
CA VAL A 47 -16.70 10.66 -8.43
C VAL A 47 -17.72 9.55 -8.65
N PRO A 48 -17.65 8.81 -9.77
CA PRO A 48 -18.49 7.62 -9.96
C PRO A 48 -18.20 6.60 -8.84
N SER A 49 -19.25 5.96 -8.33
CA SER A 49 -19.11 4.91 -7.33
C SER A 49 -18.97 3.55 -8.02
N PHE A 50 -17.91 2.81 -7.69
CA PHE A 50 -17.71 1.43 -8.09
C PHE A 50 -17.62 0.54 -6.86
N CYS A 51 -18.50 -0.47 -6.79
CA CYS A 51 -18.47 -1.48 -5.74
C CYS A 51 -17.55 -2.62 -6.15
N GLN A 52 -16.53 -2.97 -5.34
CA GLN A 52 -15.68 -4.12 -5.64
C GLN A 52 -16.48 -5.44 -5.76
N SER A 53 -17.61 -5.52 -5.03
CA SER A 53 -18.52 -6.66 -4.98
C SER A 53 -19.65 -6.60 -6.03
N ASP A 54 -19.57 -5.73 -7.03
CA ASP A 54 -20.52 -5.69 -8.14
C ASP A 54 -20.48 -7.00 -8.93
N GLU A 55 -21.65 -7.53 -9.30
CA GLU A 55 -21.81 -8.81 -9.99
C GLU A 55 -21.03 -8.89 -11.31
N LYS A 56 -20.71 -7.74 -11.92
CA LYS A 56 -19.96 -7.68 -13.18
C LYS A 56 -18.52 -8.20 -13.08
N TRP A 57 -17.88 -8.01 -11.93
CA TRP A 57 -16.45 -8.27 -11.76
C TRP A 57 -16.09 -8.90 -10.42
N ARG A 58 -17.03 -9.06 -9.47
CA ARG A 58 -16.71 -9.59 -8.13
C ARG A 58 -16.02 -10.94 -8.16
N ASP A 59 -16.31 -11.76 -9.16
CA ASP A 59 -15.81 -13.13 -9.31
C ASP A 59 -14.52 -13.18 -10.18
N ASP A 60 -14.06 -12.03 -10.69
CA ASP A 60 -12.86 -11.95 -11.53
C ASP A 60 -11.57 -12.10 -10.71
N PRO A 61 -10.55 -12.80 -11.23
CA PRO A 61 -9.25 -12.92 -10.56
C PRO A 61 -8.56 -11.57 -10.39
N LEU A 62 -8.08 -11.27 -9.18
CA LEU A 62 -7.36 -10.03 -8.91
C LEU A 62 -6.05 -9.97 -9.70
N GLY A 63 -5.99 -9.01 -10.64
CA GLY A 63 -4.85 -8.86 -11.55
C GLY A 63 -4.72 -10.00 -12.57
N GLY A 64 -5.79 -10.74 -12.85
CA GLY A 64 -5.78 -11.86 -13.79
C GLY A 64 -5.10 -13.13 -13.27
N ILE A 65 -4.73 -13.16 -11.98
CA ILE A 65 -4.05 -14.31 -11.35
C ILE A 65 -4.93 -14.88 -10.24
N ALA A 66 -5.46 -16.09 -10.45
CA ALA A 66 -6.41 -16.72 -9.53
C ALA A 66 -5.89 -16.89 -8.08
N VAL A 67 -4.58 -17.04 -7.88
CA VAL A 67 -3.98 -17.20 -6.55
C VAL A 67 -4.08 -15.94 -5.67
N ASN A 68 -4.31 -14.77 -6.28
CA ASN A 68 -4.40 -13.50 -5.58
C ASN A 68 -5.78 -13.25 -4.96
N GLY A 69 -6.74 -14.16 -5.16
CA GLY A 69 -8.14 -13.97 -4.79
C GLY A 69 -8.94 -13.27 -5.90
N THR A 70 -10.15 -12.83 -5.57
CA THR A 70 -11.06 -12.16 -6.50
C THR A 70 -11.09 -10.65 -6.29
N LEU A 71 -11.60 -9.91 -7.27
CA LEU A 71 -11.93 -8.50 -7.14
C LEU A 71 -12.95 -8.24 -6.03
N GLY A 72 -13.92 -9.14 -5.84
CA GLY A 72 -14.92 -9.05 -4.77
C GLY A 72 -14.30 -9.14 -3.37
N ASP A 73 -13.30 -10.00 -3.19
CA ASP A 73 -12.66 -10.24 -1.91
C ASP A 73 -11.63 -9.16 -1.55
N GLU A 74 -10.74 -8.82 -2.49
CA GLU A 74 -9.52 -8.04 -2.21
C GLU A 74 -9.35 -6.81 -3.13
N GLY A 75 -10.37 -6.46 -3.93
CA GLY A 75 -10.30 -5.43 -4.98
C GLY A 75 -10.50 -3.98 -4.53
N CYS A 76 -10.48 -3.67 -3.22
CA CYS A 76 -10.82 -2.34 -2.71
C CYS A 76 -9.97 -1.21 -3.32
N ALA A 77 -8.67 -1.46 -3.46
CA ALA A 77 -7.73 -0.50 -4.04
C ALA A 77 -7.95 -0.32 -5.56
N VAL A 78 -8.26 -1.41 -6.26
CA VAL A 78 -8.49 -1.40 -7.71
C VAL A 78 -9.77 -0.63 -8.03
N ALA A 79 -10.86 -0.91 -7.30
CA ALA A 79 -12.10 -0.17 -7.44
C ALA A 79 -11.91 1.33 -7.13
N ALA A 80 -11.18 1.67 -6.07
CA ALA A 80 -10.87 3.06 -5.72
C ALA A 80 -10.06 3.79 -6.80
N VAL A 81 -9.06 3.13 -7.37
CA VAL A 81 -8.25 3.71 -8.47
C VAL A 81 -9.10 3.88 -9.73
N ALA A 82 -9.93 2.89 -10.09
CA ALA A 82 -10.83 2.98 -11.23
C ALA A 82 -11.80 4.16 -11.10
N MET A 83 -12.34 4.41 -9.90
CA MET A 83 -13.20 5.57 -9.62
C MET A 83 -12.48 6.89 -9.90
N VAL A 84 -11.24 7.03 -9.43
CA VAL A 84 -10.41 8.24 -9.64
C VAL A 84 -10.05 8.41 -11.11
N LEU A 85 -9.58 7.36 -11.77
CA LEU A 85 -9.21 7.38 -13.19
C LEU A 85 -10.39 7.80 -14.06
N LYS A 86 -11.58 7.23 -13.79
CA LYS A 86 -12.80 7.58 -14.50
C LYS A 86 -13.25 9.02 -14.25
N PHE A 87 -13.12 9.51 -13.02
CA PHE A 87 -13.37 10.92 -12.71
C PHE A 87 -12.48 11.86 -13.53
N TYR A 88 -11.23 11.47 -13.82
CA TYR A 88 -10.32 12.21 -14.69
C TYR A 88 -10.47 11.91 -16.19
N GLY A 89 -11.52 11.19 -16.60
CA GLY A 89 -11.85 10.95 -18.01
C GLY A 89 -11.21 9.72 -18.65
N VAL A 90 -10.49 8.90 -17.87
CA VAL A 90 -10.01 7.60 -18.35
C VAL A 90 -11.20 6.63 -18.42
N LYS A 91 -11.43 6.05 -19.60
CA LYS A 91 -12.49 5.06 -19.80
C LYS A 91 -12.06 3.69 -19.26
N THR A 92 -12.14 3.53 -17.94
CA THR A 92 -11.82 2.28 -17.23
C THR A 92 -12.93 1.96 -16.22
N ASP A 93 -13.01 0.69 -15.86
CA ASP A 93 -13.73 0.20 -14.70
C ASP A 93 -12.74 -0.65 -13.86
N PRO A 94 -13.18 -1.36 -12.80
CA PRO A 94 -12.28 -2.15 -11.97
C PRO A 94 -11.59 -3.34 -12.65
N GLN A 95 -12.01 -3.74 -13.87
CA GLN A 95 -11.40 -4.82 -14.65
C GLN A 95 -10.50 -4.25 -15.76
#